data_AF-A0A1W9UY72-F1
#
_entry.id   AF-A0A1W9UY72-F1
#
_cell.length_a   1.000
_cell.length_b   1.000
_cell.length_c   1.000
_cell.angle_alpha   90.00
_cell.angle_beta   90.00
_cell.angle_gamma   90.00
#
_symmetry.space_group_name_H-M   'P 1'
#
loop_
_entity.id
_entity.type
_entity.pdbx_description
1 polymer ?
#
loop_
_entity_poly.entity_id
_entity_poly.type
_entity_poly.pdbx_seq_one_letter_code
_entity_poly.pdbx_strand_id
1 'polypeptide(L)' 'MTIATDILIEEGYTSTDELVQEWSLMVALTKVEQYQAECMYFQQKYQTSLADFEQRLHAVKGIEDFEKEEDLDDWEFATF' A
#
# COMPACT_ATOMS: atom_id res chain seq x y z
N MET A 1 -16.92 29.30 21.99
CA MET A 1 -15.79 28.41 21.70
C MET A 1 -16.35 27.00 21.70
N THR A 2 -16.15 26.25 20.61
CA THR A 2 -16.69 24.89 20.43
C THR A 2 -15.70 23.88 20.97
N ILE A 3 -16.16 22.85 21.69
CA ILE A 3 -15.33 21.79 22.28
C ILE A 3 -14.33 21.19 21.27
N ALA A 4 -14.73 21.07 20.01
CA ALA A 4 -13.85 20.58 18.93
C ALA A 4 -12.62 21.49 18.69
N THR A 5 -12.75 22.81 18.86
CA THR A 5 -11.65 23.76 18.70
C THR A 5 -10.67 23.69 19.86
N ASP A 6 -11.17 23.47 21.08
CA ASP A 6 -10.33 23.34 22.27
C ASP A 6 -9.49 22.06 22.20
N ILE A 7 -10.09 20.95 21.75
CA ILE A 7 -9.37 19.67 21.52
C ILE A 7 -8.29 19.84 20.43
N LEU A 8 -8.59 20.52 19.32
CA LEU A 8 -7.60 20.74 18.25
C LEU A 8 -6.38 21.50 18.78
N ILE A 9 -6.60 22.56 19.56
CA ILE A 9 -5.52 23.36 20.14
C ILE A 9 -4.72 22.55 21.16
N GLU A 10 -5.38 21.74 22.00
CA GLU A 10 -4.70 20.84 22.95
C GLU A 10 -3.81 19.81 22.25
N GLU A 11 -4.25 19.31 21.09
CA GLU A 11 -3.51 18.38 20.24
C GLU A 11 -2.48 19.07 19.32
N GLY A 12 -2.33 20.40 19.43
CA GLY A 12 -1.31 21.18 18.71
C GLY A 12 -1.74 21.76 17.37
N TYR A 13 -3.00 21.60 16.96
CA TYR A 13 -3.55 22.13 15.72
C TYR A 13 -4.16 23.52 15.91
N THR A 14 -3.89 24.41 14.96
CA THR A 14 -4.43 25.78 14.95
C THR A 14 -5.77 25.88 14.23
N SER A 15 -6.11 24.87 13.41
CA SER A 15 -7.37 24.81 12.67
C SER A 15 -7.75 23.38 12.28
N THR A 16 -9.02 23.18 11.92
CA THR A 16 -9.50 21.94 11.31
C THR A 16 -8.84 21.66 9.97
N ASP A 17 -8.51 22.70 9.20
CA ASP A 17 -7.92 22.57 7.88
C ASP A 17 -6.48 22.04 7.97
N GLU A 18 -5.73 22.49 8.97
CA GLU A 18 -4.40 21.98 9.29
C GLU A 18 -4.46 20.49 9.67
N LEU A 19 -5.38 20.10 10.56
CA LEU A 19 -5.60 18.69 10.91
C LEU A 19 -5.90 17.85 9.67
N VAL A 20 -6.82 18.30 8.81
CA VAL A 20 -7.21 17.55 7.60
C VAL A 20 -6.04 17.43 6.63
N GLN A 21 -5.21 18.46 6.47
CA GLN A 21 -4.03 18.42 5.62
C GLN A 21 -3.00 17.41 6.14
N GLU A 22 -2.65 17.48 7.42
CA GLU A 22 -1.67 16.57 8.02
C GLU A 22 -2.17 15.13 8.03
N TRP A 23 -3.45 14.92 8.36
CA TRP A 23 -4.06 13.60 8.31
C TRP A 23 -4.08 13.03 6.88
N SER A 24 -4.43 13.84 5.89
CA SER A 24 -4.43 13.39 4.48
C SER A 24 -3.03 13.02 4.02
N LEU A 25 -2.02 13.79 4.41
CA LEU A 25 -0.63 13.50 4.12
C LEU A 25 -0.18 12.20 4.80
N MET A 26 -0.50 12.01 6.09
CA MET A 26 -0.20 10.79 6.82
C MET A 26 -0.83 9.57 6.13
N VAL A 27 -2.11 9.64 5.77
CA VAL A 27 -2.79 8.56 5.05
C VAL A 27 -2.12 8.25 3.71
N ALA A 28 -1.74 9.28 2.94
CA ALA A 28 -1.04 9.09 1.68
C ALA A 28 0.32 8.41 1.88
N LEU A 29 1.10 8.85 2.88
CA LEU A 29 2.40 8.25 3.19
C LEU A 29 2.26 6.79 3.62
N THR A 30 1.32 6.48 4.51
CA THR A 30 1.06 5.09 4.95
C THR A 30 0.72 4.19 3.76
N LYS A 31 -0.10 4.66 2.81
CA LYS A 31 -0.41 3.89 1.60
C LYS A 31 0.82 3.63 0.73
N VAL A 32 1.69 4.63 0.59
CA VAL A 32 2.96 4.48 -0.15
C VAL A 32 3.87 3.47 0.55
N GLU A 33 3.98 3.52 1.87
CA GLU A 33 4.80 2.57 2.65
C GLU A 33 4.26 1.14 2.55
N GLN A 34 2.93 0.95 2.64
CA GLN A 34 2.28 -0.34 2.47
C GLN A 34 2.57 -0.95 1.09
N TYR A 35 2.38 -0.16 0.03
CA TYR A 35 2.71 -0.58 -1.33
C TYR A 35 4.16 -1.04 -1.49
N GLN A 36 5.09 -0.25 -0.95
CA GLN A 36 6.51 -0.56 -1.02
C GLN A 36 6.82 -1.84 -0.26
N ALA A 37 6.23 -2.04 0.92
CA ALA A 37 6.41 -3.24 1.72
C ALA A 37 5.89 -4.50 1.02
N GLU A 38 4.70 -4.44 0.42
CA GLU A 38 4.12 -5.56 -0.35
C GLU A 38 4.96 -5.88 -1.58
N CYS A 39 5.37 -4.86 -2.34
CA CYS A 39 6.29 -5.04 -3.47
C CYS A 39 7.59 -5.71 -3.01
N MET A 40 8.20 -5.24 -1.92
CA MET A 40 9.43 -5.83 -1.38
C MET A 40 9.22 -7.27 -0.92
N TYR A 41 8.08 -7.57 -0.29
CA TYR A 41 7.74 -8.91 0.17
C TYR A 41 7.75 -9.91 -0.99
N PHE A 42 7.04 -9.62 -2.08
CA PHE A 42 6.97 -10.53 -3.22
C PHE A 42 8.28 -10.58 -4.04
N GLN A 43 8.99 -9.45 -4.18
CA GLN A 43 10.34 -9.44 -4.76
C GLN A 43 11.28 -10.37 -4.00
N GLN A 44 11.15 -10.43 -2.67
CA GLN A 44 11.94 -11.34 -1.83
C GLN A 44 11.42 -12.79 -1.90
N LYS A 45 10.09 -13.01 -1.91
CA LYS A 45 9.48 -14.35 -2.06
C LYS A 45 9.94 -15.03 -3.34
N TYR A 46 9.97 -14.28 -4.44
CA TYR A 46 10.24 -14.81 -5.79
C TYR A 46 11.63 -14.49 -6.36
N GLN A 47 12.43 -13.69 -5.64
CA GLN A 47 13.78 -13.29 -6.02
C GLN A 47 13.86 -12.72 -7.45
N THR A 48 12.87 -11.90 -7.82
CA THR A 48 12.71 -11.39 -9.18
C THR A 48 11.89 -10.10 -9.22
N SER A 49 11.74 -9.51 -10.41
CA SER A 49 10.79 -8.42 -10.63
C SER A 49 9.38 -8.95 -10.89
N LEU A 50 8.35 -8.12 -10.70
CA LEU A 50 6.96 -8.45 -11.02
C LEU A 50 6.81 -8.89 -12.49
N ALA A 51 7.39 -8.13 -13.42
CA ALA A 51 7.32 -8.43 -14.84
C ALA A 51 7.96 -9.78 -15.20
N ASP A 52 9.12 -10.10 -14.60
CA ASP A 52 9.78 -11.38 -14.80
C ASP A 52 9.03 -12.53 -14.12
N PHE A 53 8.33 -12.26 -13.01
CA PHE A 53 7.48 -13.23 -12.33
C PHE A 53 6.27 -13.60 -13.20
N GLU A 54 5.51 -12.59 -13.64
CA GLU A 54 4.35 -12.73 -14.52
C GLU A 54 4.71 -13.47 -15.81
N GLN A 55 5.81 -13.07 -16.47
CA GLN A 55 6.24 -13.72 -17.70
C GLN A 55 6.55 -15.21 -17.48
N ARG A 56 7.19 -15.56 -16.36
CA ARG A 56 7.57 -16.96 -16.07
C ARG A 56 6.37 -17.80 -15.68
N LEU A 57 5.43 -17.25 -14.92
CA LEU A 57 4.18 -17.92 -14.55
C LEU A 57 3.39 -18.29 -15.81
N HIS A 58 3.16 -17.33 -16.70
CA HIS A 58 2.39 -17.52 -17.93
C HIS A 58 3.13 -18.26 -19.05
N ALA A 59 4.46 -18.41 -18.98
CA ALA A 59 5.23 -19.17 -19.96
C ALA A 59 4.96 -20.68 -19.88
N VAL A 60 4.57 -21.19 -18.70
CA VAL A 60 4.29 -22.62 -18.49
C VAL A 60 2.81 -22.90 -18.74
N LYS A 61 2.49 -23.38 -19.95
CA LYS A 61 1.10 -23.72 -20.30
C LYS A 61 0.71 -25.10 -19.77
N GLY A 62 -0.48 -25.18 -19.18
CA GLY A 62 -1.11 -26.44 -18.76
C GLY A 62 -0.75 -26.89 -17.33
N ILE A 63 -0.08 -26.04 -16.56
CA ILE A 63 0.13 -26.22 -15.12
C ILE A 63 -0.36 -24.93 -14.46
N GLU A 64 -1.45 -25.03 -13.72
CA GLU A 64 -2.01 -23.92 -12.95
C GLU A 64 -1.46 -23.99 -11.53
N ASP A 65 -0.81 -22.91 -11.09
CA ASP A 65 -0.28 -22.77 -9.74
C ASP A 65 -1.08 -21.66 -9.04
N PHE A 66 -2.23 -22.05 -8.48
CA PHE A 66 -3.19 -21.11 -7.89
C PHE A 66 -2.58 -20.18 -6.83
N GLU A 67 -1.58 -20.65 -6.06
CA GLU A 67 -0.89 -19.80 -5.09
C GLU A 67 -0.11 -18.69 -5.78
N LYS A 68 0.59 -19.00 -6.87
CA LYS A 68 1.36 -18.00 -7.62
C LYS A 68 0.49 -17.03 -8.39
N GLU A 69 -0.67 -17.48 -8.87
CA GLU A 69 -1.67 -16.62 -9.50
C GLU A 69 -2.27 -15.66 -8.46
N GLU A 70 -2.61 -16.16 -7.25
CA GLU A 70 -3.07 -15.31 -6.14
C GLU A 70 -1.99 -14.31 -5.71
N ASP A 71 -0.73 -14.74 -5.58
CA ASP A 71 0.37 -13.84 -5.25
C ASP A 71 0.66 -12.82 -6.37
N LEU A 72 0.43 -13.18 -7.65
CA LEU A 72 0.58 -12.26 -8.77
C LEU A 72 -0.48 -11.17 -8.69
N ASP A 73 -1.74 -11.56 -8.44
CA ASP A 73 -2.86 -10.62 -8.25
C ASP A 73 -2.56 -9.69 -7.06
N ASP A 74 -2.19 -10.24 -5.91
CA ASP A 74 -1.86 -9.44 -4.72
C ASP A 74 -0.69 -8.47 -4.98
N TRP A 75 0.31 -8.89 -5.75
CA TRP A 75 1.46 -8.04 -6.07
C TRP A 75 1.11 -6.96 -7.11
N GLU A 76 0.34 -7.27 -8.15
CA GLU A 76 -0.10 -6.31 -9.16
C GLU A 76 -1.00 -5.23 -8.53
N PHE A 77 -1.86 -5.64 -7.58
CA PHE A 77 -2.84 -4.79 -6.94
C PHE A 77 -2.44 -4.32 -5.53
N ALA A 78 -1.13 -4.29 -5.20
CA ALA A 78 -0.56 -3.91 -3.90
C ALA A 78 -0.87 -2.49 -3.37
N THR A 79 -1.87 -1.81 -3.94
CA THR A 79 -2.35 -0.46 -3.59
C THR A 79 -3.87 -0.30 -3.66
N PHE A 80 -4.61 -1.32 -4.09
CA PHE A 80 -6.08 -1.28 -4.18
C PHE A 80 -6.75 -1.59 -2.84
#